data_AF-A0A2H4S9V1-F1
#
_entry.id   AF-A0A2H4S9V1-F1
#
_cell.length_a   1.000
_cell.length_b   1.000
_cell.length_c   1.000
_cell.angle_alpha   90.00
_cell.angle_beta   90.00
_cell.angle_gamma   90.00
#
_symmetry.space_group_name_H-M   'P 1'
#
loop_
_entity.id
_entity.type
_entity.pdbx_description
1 polymer ?
#
loop_
_entity_poly.entity_id
_entity_poly.type
_entity_poly.pdbx_seq_one_letter_code
_entity_poly.pdbx_strand_id
1 'polypeptide(L)'
;MERSQLASSNLMETHNRLIAAILTHYRTLMMLATVQAEDDQESAAAATPEAIAVAGIAMKMEFDGLYSSVKELLTLSRKIKELWVFGALGQQDPSRAARGAQSERDVAAAADLLNRIEAARMTRLAASHGGEWKPLRKEDIQALQALAGKQ
;
A
#
# COMPACT_ATOMS: atom_id res chain seq x y z
N MET A 1 -5.09 -16.96 12.47
CA MET A 1 -5.06 -17.72 11.20
C MET A 1 -6.26 -17.43 10.31
N GLU A 2 -7.48 -17.22 10.82
CA GLU A 2 -8.65 -16.99 9.95
C GLU A 2 -8.65 -15.65 9.18
N ARG A 3 -8.16 -14.55 9.78
CA ARG A 3 -8.12 -13.23 9.12
C ARG A 3 -7.26 -13.20 7.84
N SER A 4 -6.19 -14.00 7.78
CA SER A 4 -5.32 -14.10 6.60
C SER A 4 -5.96 -14.91 5.47
N GLN A 5 -6.78 -15.93 5.78
CA GLN A 5 -7.52 -16.69 4.77
C GLN A 5 -8.62 -15.86 4.11
N LEU A 6 -9.36 -15.07 4.88
CA LEU A 6 -10.38 -14.16 4.34
C LEU A 6 -9.78 -13.10 3.40
N ALA A 7 -8.61 -12.56 3.76
CA ALA A 7 -7.90 -11.58 2.92
C ALA A 7 -7.38 -12.19 1.61
N SER A 8 -6.90 -13.44 1.63
CA SER A 8 -6.45 -14.15 0.43
C SER A 8 -7.60 -14.55 -0.49
N SER A 9 -8.75 -14.96 0.08
CA SER A 9 -9.94 -15.32 -0.69
C SER A 9 -10.48 -14.14 -1.50
N ASN A 10 -10.63 -12.98 -0.86
CA ASN A 10 -11.08 -11.73 -1.51
C ASN A 10 -10.09 -11.27 -2.60
N LEU A 11 -8.79 -11.45 -2.37
CA LEU A 11 -7.76 -11.10 -3.35
C LEU A 11 -7.89 -11.92 -4.64
N MET A 12 -8.08 -13.24 -4.52
CA MET A 12 -8.22 -14.13 -5.67
C MET A 12 -9.53 -13.87 -6.42
N GLU A 13 -10.62 -13.64 -5.69
CA GLU A 13 -11.92 -13.25 -6.26
C GLU A 13 -11.80 -11.94 -7.06
N THR A 14 -11.15 -10.92 -6.48
CA THR A 14 -10.89 -9.65 -7.16
C THR A 14 -10.03 -9.82 -8.41
N HIS A 15 -8.98 -10.66 -8.34
CA HIS A 15 -8.15 -10.96 -9.49
C HIS A 15 -8.96 -11.59 -10.63
N ASN A 16 -9.73 -12.64 -10.33
CA ASN A 16 -10.54 -13.34 -11.32
C ASN A 16 -11.59 -12.42 -11.96
N ARG A 17 -12.25 -11.57 -11.16
CA ARG A 17 -13.20 -10.56 -11.62
C ARG A 17 -12.55 -9.60 -12.62
N LEU A 18 -11.33 -9.12 -12.32
CA LEU A 18 -10.60 -8.19 -13.19
C LEU A 18 -10.15 -8.84 -14.50
N ILE A 19 -9.63 -10.07 -14.44
CA ILE A 19 -9.25 -10.81 -15.65
C ILE A 19 -10.48 -11.05 -16.54
N ALA A 20 -11.61 -11.46 -15.96
CA ALA A 20 -12.85 -11.63 -16.69
C ALA A 20 -13.30 -10.32 -17.36
N ALA A 21 -13.26 -9.19 -16.64
CA ALA A 21 -13.60 -7.88 -17.19
C ALA A 21 -12.69 -7.48 -18.36
N ILE A 22 -11.36 -7.64 -18.21
CA ILE A 22 -10.38 -7.36 -19.28
C ILE A 22 -10.69 -8.18 -20.54
N LEU A 23 -10.94 -9.48 -20.39
CA LEU A 23 -11.25 -10.36 -21.51
C LEU A 23 -12.58 -10.00 -22.18
N THR A 24 -13.60 -9.63 -21.39
CA THR A 24 -14.90 -9.19 -21.92
C THR A 24 -14.79 -7.88 -22.69
N HIS A 25 -14.09 -6.88 -22.17
CA HIS A 25 -13.87 -5.61 -22.88
C HIS A 25 -13.09 -5.84 -24.18
N TYR A 26 -12.03 -6.65 -24.14
CA TYR A 26 -11.25 -6.98 -25.33
C TYR A 26 -12.09 -7.69 -26.40
N ARG A 27 -12.92 -8.66 -26.00
CA ARG A 27 -13.83 -9.35 -26.93
C ARG A 27 -14.81 -8.37 -27.57
N THR A 28 -15.39 -7.47 -26.79
CA THR A 28 -16.37 -6.48 -27.28
C THR A 28 -15.72 -5.49 -28.24
N LEU A 29 -14.51 -5.01 -27.93
CA LEU A 29 -13.70 -4.20 -28.85
C LEU A 29 -13.45 -4.90 -30.18
N MET A 30 -13.07 -6.19 -30.14
CA MET A 30 -12.84 -6.96 -31.36
C MET A 30 -14.13 -7.08 -32.19
N MET A 31 -15.27 -7.37 -31.56
CA MET A 31 -16.56 -7.43 -32.27
C MET A 31 -16.95 -6.08 -32.90
N LEU A 32 -16.78 -4.96 -32.18
CA LEU A 32 -17.09 -3.63 -32.70
C LEU A 32 -16.19 -3.27 -33.89
N ALA A 33 -14.91 -3.66 -33.84
CA ALA A 33 -13.97 -3.42 -34.93
C ALA A 33 -14.26 -4.30 -36.17
N THR A 34 -14.67 -5.56 -35.98
CA THR A 34 -14.98 -6.45 -37.11
C THR A 34 -16.31 -6.13 -37.76
N VAL A 35 -17.33 -5.70 -36.99
CA VAL A 35 -18.62 -5.24 -37.56
C VAL A 35 -18.41 -4.05 -38.50
N GLN A 36 -17.50 -3.14 -38.17
CA GLN A 36 -17.14 -2.02 -39.05
C GLN A 36 -16.41 -2.45 -40.33
N ALA A 37 -15.65 -3.57 -40.29
CA ALA A 37 -14.88 -4.05 -41.44
C ALA A 37 -15.68 -4.95 -42.39
N GLU A 38 -16.68 -5.69 -41.88
CA GLU A 38 -17.53 -6.56 -42.69
C GLU A 38 -18.56 -5.77 -43.51
N ASP A 39 -19.09 -4.67 -42.97
CA ASP A 39 -20.04 -3.79 -43.68
C ASP A 39 -19.40 -3.06 -44.88
N ASP A 40 -18.08 -2.85 -44.87
CA ASP A 40 -17.34 -2.23 -45.99
C ASP A 40 -17.25 -3.14 -47.23
N GLN A 41 -17.39 -4.46 -47.09
CA GLN A 41 -17.15 -5.41 -48.19
C GLN A 41 -18.44 -5.94 -48.85
N GLU A 42 -19.56 -6.03 -48.12
CA GLU A 42 -20.80 -6.65 -48.62
C GLU A 42 -22.05 -5.75 -48.51
N SER A 43 -21.99 -4.61 -47.81
CA SER A 43 -23.14 -3.71 -47.63
C SER A 43 -22.76 -2.26 -47.37
N ALA A 44 -21.87 -1.68 -48.20
CA ALA A 44 -21.58 -0.24 -48.23
C ALA A 44 -22.84 0.65 -48.48
N ALA A 45 -24.01 0.04 -48.72
CA ALA A 45 -25.31 0.72 -48.84
C ALA A 45 -26.18 0.69 -47.56
N ALA A 46 -25.76 0.03 -46.46
CA ALA A 46 -26.62 -0.20 -45.28
C ALA A 46 -26.03 0.19 -43.91
N ALA A 47 -24.76 0.61 -43.81
CA ALA A 47 -24.22 1.18 -42.57
C ALA A 47 -24.70 2.63 -42.42
N THR A 48 -25.80 2.84 -41.69
CA THR A 48 -26.29 4.19 -41.41
C THR A 48 -25.24 4.97 -40.60
N PRO A 49 -25.03 6.27 -40.87
CA PRO A 49 -24.03 7.08 -40.17
C PRO A 49 -24.25 7.09 -38.64
N GLU A 50 -25.50 6.91 -38.20
CA GLU A 50 -25.86 6.72 -36.79
C GLU A 50 -25.26 5.44 -36.20
N ALA A 51 -25.29 4.32 -36.93
CA ALA A 51 -24.74 3.04 -36.48
C ALA A 51 -23.21 3.11 -36.32
N ILE A 52 -22.53 3.77 -37.27
CA ILE A 52 -21.08 4.00 -37.21
C ILE A 52 -20.71 4.86 -36.00
N ALA A 53 -21.46 5.94 -35.75
CA ALA A 53 -21.23 6.82 -34.60
C ALA A 53 -21.45 6.07 -33.27
N VAL A 54 -22.50 5.25 -33.17
CA VAL A 54 -22.76 4.42 -31.98
C VAL A 54 -21.64 3.40 -31.74
N ALA A 55 -21.16 2.74 -32.80
CA ALA A 55 -20.03 1.81 -32.71
C ALA A 55 -18.75 2.52 -32.23
N GLY A 56 -18.48 3.74 -32.70
CA GLY A 56 -17.36 4.55 -32.23
C GLY A 56 -17.47 4.95 -30.75
N ILE A 57 -18.66 5.32 -30.28
CA ILE A 57 -18.92 5.64 -28.87
C ILE A 57 -18.76 4.39 -28.00
N ALA A 58 -19.33 3.26 -28.42
CA ALA A 58 -19.22 1.99 -27.73
C ALA A 58 -17.75 1.55 -27.63
N MET A 59 -16.98 1.66 -28.72
CA MET A 59 -15.56 1.31 -28.73
C MET A 59 -14.78 2.15 -27.72
N LYS A 60 -15.04 3.46 -27.64
CA LYS A 60 -14.40 4.33 -26.63
C LYS A 60 -14.75 3.92 -25.20
N MET A 61 -16.02 3.62 -24.93
CA MET A 61 -16.47 3.16 -23.60
C MET A 61 -15.79 1.84 -23.20
N GLU A 62 -15.66 0.89 -24.12
CA GLU A 62 -14.99 -0.38 -23.88
C GLU A 62 -13.48 -0.20 -23.65
N PHE A 63 -12.82 0.73 -24.35
CA PHE A 63 -11.42 1.09 -24.07
C PHE A 63 -11.25 1.71 -22.68
N ASP A 64 -12.14 2.60 -22.26
CA ASP A 64 -12.11 3.21 -20.92
C ASP A 64 -12.32 2.13 -19.84
N GLY A 65 -13.25 1.19 -20.06
CA GLY A 65 -13.49 0.04 -19.16
C GLY A 65 -12.29 -0.92 -19.07
N LEU A 66 -11.67 -1.23 -20.21
CA LEU A 66 -10.44 -2.02 -20.27
C LEU A 66 -9.30 -1.34 -19.49
N TYR A 67 -9.09 -0.05 -19.74
CA TYR A 67 -8.05 0.73 -19.08
C TYR A 67 -8.26 0.80 -17.57
N SER A 68 -9.50 0.99 -17.12
CA SER A 68 -9.84 0.94 -15.70
C SER A 68 -9.55 -0.42 -15.09
N SER A 69 -9.94 -1.50 -15.75
CA SER A 69 -9.73 -2.87 -15.26
C SER A 69 -8.23 -3.21 -15.14
N VAL A 70 -7.40 -2.76 -16.09
CA VAL A 70 -5.94 -2.92 -16.02
C VAL A 70 -5.34 -2.09 -14.88
N LYS A 71 -5.80 -0.85 -14.66
CA LYS A 71 -5.38 -0.04 -13.51
C LYS A 71 -5.72 -0.68 -12.17
N GLU A 72 -6.92 -1.23 -12.05
CA GLU A 72 -7.34 -1.96 -10.85
C GLU A 72 -6.46 -3.19 -10.64
N LEU A 73 -6.08 -3.91 -11.70
CA LEU A 73 -5.17 -5.06 -11.62
C LEU A 73 -3.77 -4.65 -11.16
N LEU A 74 -3.23 -3.53 -11.66
CA LEU A 74 -1.95 -2.99 -11.21
C LEU A 74 -2.00 -2.58 -9.73
N THR A 75 -3.10 -1.95 -9.33
CA THR A 75 -3.36 -1.58 -7.93
C THR A 75 -3.44 -2.81 -7.04
N LEU A 76 -4.09 -3.88 -7.51
CA LEU A 76 -4.13 -5.17 -6.83
C LEU A 76 -2.71 -5.73 -6.67
N SER A 77 -1.90 -5.72 -7.72
CA SER A 77 -0.51 -6.20 -7.66
C SER A 77 0.32 -5.42 -6.63
N ARG A 78 0.12 -4.11 -6.53
CA ARG A 78 0.78 -3.26 -5.54
C ARG A 78 0.35 -3.67 -4.13
N LYS A 79 -0.96 -3.85 -3.90
CA LYS A 79 -1.49 -4.30 -2.61
C LYS A 79 -0.95 -5.66 -2.20
N ILE A 80 -0.81 -6.60 -3.14
CA ILE A 80 -0.17 -7.91 -2.89
C ILE A 80 1.27 -7.71 -2.44
N LYS A 81 2.06 -6.93 -3.19
CA LYS A 81 3.46 -6.65 -2.85
C LYS A 81 3.57 -5.97 -1.48
N GLU A 82 2.70 -5.03 -1.15
CA GLU A 82 2.65 -4.40 0.17
C GLU A 82 2.32 -5.40 1.28
N LEU A 83 1.38 -6.32 1.06
CA LEU A 83 1.08 -7.41 2.00
C LEU A 83 2.26 -8.37 2.19
N TRP A 84 3.08 -8.56 1.15
CA TRP A 84 4.32 -9.32 1.23
C TRP A 84 5.44 -8.58 1.96
N VAL A 85 5.63 -7.28 1.69
CA VAL A 85 6.74 -6.50 2.25
C VAL A 85 6.44 -6.05 3.68
N PHE A 86 5.20 -5.63 3.96
CA PHE A 86 4.80 -5.03 5.23
C PHE A 86 3.71 -5.82 5.97
N GLY A 87 2.96 -6.67 5.27
CA GLY A 87 1.79 -7.35 5.81
C GLY A 87 2.02 -8.80 6.26
N ALA A 88 0.90 -9.47 6.56
CA ALA A 88 0.86 -10.83 7.12
C ALA A 88 1.43 -11.92 6.18
N LEU A 89 1.48 -11.69 4.86
CA LEU A 89 2.07 -12.65 3.92
C LEU A 89 3.59 -12.72 4.07
N GLY A 90 4.23 -11.63 4.48
CA GLY A 90 5.67 -11.59 4.73
C GLY A 90 6.10 -12.19 6.07
N GLN A 91 5.17 -12.53 6.98
CA GLN A 91 5.50 -13.01 8.33
C GLN A 91 6.13 -14.40 8.34
N GLN A 92 5.95 -15.20 7.29
CA GLN A 92 6.53 -16.53 7.19
C GLN A 92 7.99 -16.53 6.70
N ASP A 93 8.55 -15.36 6.35
CA ASP A 93 9.96 -15.23 6.00
C ASP A 93 10.83 -15.37 7.28
N PRO A 94 11.64 -16.45 7.41
CA PRO A 94 12.48 -16.67 8.58
C PRO A 94 13.50 -15.53 8.78
N SER A 95 13.92 -14.89 7.69
CA SER A 95 14.89 -13.79 7.72
C SER A 95 14.29 -12.50 8.28
N ARG A 96 12.98 -12.33 8.21
CA ARG A 96 12.30 -11.14 8.75
C ARG A 96 12.38 -11.06 10.27
N ALA A 97 12.13 -12.18 10.96
CA ALA A 97 12.24 -12.22 12.42
C ALA A 97 13.67 -11.90 12.88
N ALA A 98 14.67 -12.45 12.18
CA ALA A 98 16.08 -12.14 12.43
C ALA A 98 16.42 -10.66 12.19
N ARG A 99 15.92 -10.06 11.09
CA ARG A 99 16.10 -8.63 10.79
C ARG A 99 15.38 -7.73 11.77
N GLY A 100 14.19 -8.11 12.24
CA GLY A 100 13.47 -7.40 13.30
C GLY A 100 14.24 -7.39 14.61
N ALA A 101 14.70 -8.57 15.05
CA ALA A 101 15.53 -8.70 16.25
C ALA A 101 16.89 -7.98 16.13
N GLN A 102 17.45 -7.88 14.92
CA GLN A 102 18.63 -7.05 14.68
C GLN A 102 18.28 -5.55 14.80
N SER A 103 17.20 -5.11 14.17
CA SER A 103 16.76 -3.71 14.23
C SER A 103 16.44 -3.26 15.66
N GLU A 104 15.81 -4.11 16.48
CA GLU A 104 15.55 -3.80 17.89
C GLU A 104 16.85 -3.64 18.69
N ARG A 105 17.83 -4.53 18.45
CA ARG A 105 19.16 -4.42 19.07
C ARG A 105 19.89 -3.14 18.65
N ASP A 106 19.83 -2.79 17.37
CA ASP A 106 20.48 -1.59 16.84
C ASP A 106 19.82 -0.31 17.40
N VAL A 107 18.49 -0.28 17.49
CA VAL A 107 17.74 0.82 18.11
C VAL A 107 18.09 0.97 19.58
N ALA A 108 18.16 -0.12 20.34
CA ALA A 108 18.58 -0.09 21.74
C ALA A 108 20.01 0.43 21.89
N ALA A 109 20.94 -0.03 21.05
CA ALA A 109 22.32 0.44 21.06
C ALA A 109 22.43 1.94 20.71
N ALA A 110 21.67 2.42 19.73
CA ALA A 110 21.63 3.83 19.36
C ALA A 110 21.03 4.70 20.48
N ALA A 111 19.95 4.25 21.11
CA ALA A 111 19.35 4.94 22.25
C ALA A 111 20.32 5.05 23.43
N ASP A 112 21.04 3.96 23.74
CA ASP A 112 22.06 3.96 24.79
C ASP A 112 23.22 4.94 24.48
N LEU A 113 23.68 4.99 23.24
CA LEU A 113 24.72 5.94 22.82
C LEU A 113 24.24 7.38 22.98
N LEU A 114 23.02 7.68 22.52
CA LEU A 114 22.42 9.00 22.67
C LEU A 114 22.29 9.39 24.16
N ASN A 115 21.76 8.49 24.99
CA ASN A 115 21.63 8.70 26.43
C ASN A 115 22.99 8.96 27.10
N ARG A 116 24.05 8.26 26.71
CA ARG A 116 25.41 8.50 27.25
C ARG A 116 25.97 9.86 26.83
N ILE A 117 25.78 10.25 25.57
CA ILE A 117 26.21 11.56 25.07
C ILE A 117 25.48 12.67 25.82
N GLU A 118 24.16 12.53 25.98
CA GLU A 118 23.34 13.47 26.73
C GLU A 118 23.78 13.55 28.20
N ALA A 119 23.92 12.41 28.87
CA ALA A 119 24.38 12.36 30.26
C ALA A 119 25.74 13.03 30.46
N ALA A 120 26.71 12.77 29.57
CA ALA A 120 28.03 13.40 29.63
C ALA A 120 27.96 14.93 29.45
N ARG A 121 27.14 15.40 28.51
CA ARG A 121 26.93 16.83 28.28
C ARG A 121 26.25 17.50 29.47
N MET A 122 25.20 16.90 29.99
CA MET A 122 24.43 17.43 31.12
C MET A 122 25.22 17.44 32.42
N THR A 123 26.02 16.40 32.66
CA THR A 123 26.95 16.34 33.80
C THR A 123 27.96 17.48 33.74
N ARG A 124 28.55 17.72 32.57
CA ARG A 124 29.51 18.82 32.37
C ARG A 124 28.87 20.18 32.61
N LEU A 125 27.65 20.39 32.12
CA LEU A 125 26.90 21.64 32.29
C LEU A 125 26.52 21.89 33.76
N ALA A 126 26.07 20.86 34.47
CA ALA A 126 25.76 20.97 35.89
C ALA A 126 27.02 21.32 36.69
N ALA A 127 28.13 20.61 36.43
CA ALA A 127 29.40 20.86 37.10
C ALA A 127 29.92 22.29 36.87
N SER A 128 29.78 22.85 35.67
CA SER A 128 30.20 24.23 35.38
C SER A 128 29.39 25.30 36.13
N HIS A 129 28.21 24.94 36.64
CA HIS A 129 27.35 25.82 37.44
C HIS A 129 27.27 25.38 38.91
N GLY A 130 28.17 24.51 39.38
CA GLY A 130 28.24 24.07 40.78
C GLY A 130 27.15 23.07 41.20
N GLY A 131 26.46 22.45 40.24
CA GLY A 131 25.42 21.44 40.48
C GLY A 131 25.84 20.03 40.08
N GLU A 132 25.01 19.05 40.47
CA GLU A 132 25.14 17.64 40.07
C GLU A 132 23.94 17.25 39.20
N TRP A 133 24.20 16.70 38.01
CA TRP A 133 23.12 16.18 37.15
C TRP A 133 22.77 14.74 37.54
N LYS A 134 21.47 14.43 37.62
CA LYS A 134 20.96 13.08 37.83
C LYS A 134 19.89 12.76 36.78
N PRO A 135 19.91 11.55 36.19
CA PRO A 135 18.87 11.14 35.26
C PRO A 135 17.52 11.06 35.98
N LEU A 136 16.47 11.59 35.35
CA LEU A 136 15.10 11.50 35.87
C LEU A 136 14.63 10.04 35.83
N ARG A 137 14.25 9.50 36.99
CA ARG A 137 13.61 8.19 37.07
C ARG A 137 12.12 8.34 36.81
N LYS A 138 11.48 7.24 36.45
CA LYS A 138 10.03 7.19 36.22
C LYS A 138 9.24 7.62 37.46
N GLU A 139 9.76 7.29 38.64
CA GLU A 139 9.23 7.70 39.95
C GLU A 139 9.31 9.23 40.15
N ASP A 140 10.42 9.84 39.74
CA ASP A 140 10.62 11.30 39.81
C ASP A 140 9.64 12.03 38.88
N ILE A 141 9.40 11.48 37.68
CA ILE A 141 8.42 12.00 36.72
C ILE A 141 7.01 11.94 37.30
N GLN A 142 6.62 10.82 37.91
CA GLN A 142 5.31 10.66 38.54
C GLN A 142 5.13 11.60 39.75
N ALA A 143 6.16 11.77 40.57
CA ALA A 143 6.16 12.72 41.68
C ALA A 143 6.03 14.17 41.21
N LEU A 144 6.76 14.55 40.15
CA LEU A 144 6.67 15.88 39.53
C LEU A 144 5.29 16.15 38.92
N GLN A 145 4.67 15.14 38.27
CA GLN A 145 3.32 15.24 37.73
C GLN A 145 2.26 15.38 38.83
N ALA A 146 2.41 14.68 39.95
CA ALA A 146 1.51 14.79 41.11
C ALA A 146 1.63 16.15 41.83
N LEU A 147 2.81 16.77 41.79
CA LEU A 147 3.05 18.13 42.31
C LEU A 147 2.49 19.20 41.37
N ALA A 148 2.59 19.02 40.05
CA ALA A 148 2.07 19.95 39.05
C ALA A 148 0.53 19.96 38.96
N GLY A 149 -0.15 18.86 39.32
CA GLY A 149 -1.61 18.77 39.35
C GLY A 149 -2.29 19.34 40.62
N LYS A 150 -1.54 19.99 41.51
CA LYS A 150 -2.04 20.57 42.78
C LYS A 150 -2.06 22.11 42.81
N GLN A 151 -1.94 22.78 41.66
CA GLN A 151 -2.14 24.22 41.53
C GLN A 151 -3.48 24.56 40.88
#